data_AF-A0A4Q2DMD0-F1
#
_entry.id   AF-A0A4Q2DMD0-F1
#
_cell.length_a   1.000
_cell.length_b   1.000
_cell.length_c   1.000
_cell.angle_alpha   90.00
_cell.angle_beta   90.00
_cell.angle_gamma   90.00
#
_symmetry.space_group_name_H-M   'P 1'
#
loop_
_entity.id
_entity.type
_entity.pdbx_description
1 polymer ?
#
loop_
_entity_poly.entity_id
_entity_poly.type
_entity_poly.pdbx_seq_one_letter_code
_entity_poly.pdbx_strand_id
1 'polypeptide(L)'
;MASDMAVQTLDFCQVNPQSQSPLYMTFPVEMRLAIYALVLAPFPDLKEPYSFESYYYRPGYTAPKTNDLRLLGVCKRAYIEAKDLIWDPTSGNTEEAFWWGDHRRRPLDYRQRLSGALRREERNHPLQSLRTKAFRDEHWSKINKVEIFSQMYACQSEAFKSFFDKVPSLQPKVVQLTIRYTDWWWWEENQALKLTIAPGKNSPGFLPNSCETFLLELETIESKKDQLKQQVKLITDNKDVWKWPRMDGRRLAFDDEVMVKDWEWMGPTRFGGGADARTFDHHPSGDEMKYCVKILTFKLC
;
A
#
# COMPACT_ATOMS: atom_id res chain seq x y z
N MET A 1 40.65 -12.43 17.31
CA MET A 1 40.63 -13.37 16.16
C MET A 1 39.19 -13.73 15.91
N ALA A 2 38.54 -13.01 14.99
CA ALA A 2 37.20 -13.34 14.53
C ALA A 2 37.34 -14.40 13.43
N SER A 3 36.71 -15.56 13.61
CA SER A 3 36.66 -16.58 12.56
C SER A 3 35.72 -16.07 11.46
N ASP A 4 36.27 -15.84 10.28
CA ASP A 4 35.51 -15.80 9.03
C ASP A 4 34.70 -17.09 8.91
N MET A 5 33.40 -17.03 9.20
CA MET A 5 32.49 -18.06 8.71
C MET A 5 32.36 -17.84 7.22
N ALA A 6 33.11 -18.60 6.43
CA ALA A 6 32.88 -18.74 5.01
C ALA A 6 31.39 -19.10 4.81
N VAL A 7 30.64 -18.20 4.17
CA VAL A 7 29.30 -18.51 3.67
C VAL A 7 29.49 -19.63 2.66
N GLN A 8 29.23 -20.88 3.05
CA GLN A 8 29.25 -22.00 2.14
C GLN A 8 28.26 -21.70 1.01
N THR A 9 28.77 -21.51 -0.19
CA THR A 9 27.95 -21.34 -1.38
C THR A 9 27.17 -22.63 -1.60
N LEU A 10 25.85 -22.57 -1.52
CA LEU A 10 24.99 -23.74 -1.73
C LEU A 10 25.13 -24.21 -3.18
N ASP A 11 25.59 -25.45 -3.36
CA ASP A 11 25.63 -26.10 -4.67
C ASP A 11 24.22 -26.52 -5.10
N PHE A 12 23.71 -25.96 -6.19
CA PHE A 12 22.42 -26.33 -6.77
C PHE A 12 22.53 -27.32 -7.95
N CYS A 13 23.74 -27.79 -8.30
CA CYS A 13 23.94 -28.81 -9.32
C CYS A 13 23.55 -30.22 -8.84
N GLN A 14 23.60 -30.46 -7.52
CA GLN A 14 23.14 -31.70 -6.90
C GLN A 14 21.89 -31.48 -6.04
N VAL A 15 20.75 -31.91 -6.58
CA VAL A 15 19.42 -31.79 -5.95
C VAL A 15 18.87 -33.18 -5.67
N ASN A 16 18.67 -33.50 -4.39
CA ASN A 16 17.99 -34.75 -4.02
C ASN A 16 16.54 -34.70 -4.52
N PRO A 17 16.06 -35.70 -5.28
CA PRO A 17 14.71 -35.71 -5.84
C PRO A 17 13.61 -35.81 -4.78
N GLN A 18 13.92 -36.07 -3.51
CA GLN A 18 12.93 -36.20 -2.44
C GLN A 18 11.90 -37.31 -2.70
N SER A 19 12.29 -38.40 -3.36
CA SER A 19 11.42 -39.53 -3.70
C SER A 19 10.85 -40.29 -2.48
N GLN A 20 11.30 -39.96 -1.28
CA GLN A 20 10.70 -40.45 -0.03
C GLN A 20 9.52 -39.60 0.46
N SER A 21 9.29 -38.43 -0.14
CA SER A 21 8.22 -37.51 0.25
C SER A 21 6.98 -37.73 -0.61
N PRO A 22 5.79 -37.93 0.00
CA PRO A 22 4.52 -38.00 -0.74
C PRO A 22 4.27 -36.76 -1.60
N LEU A 23 4.78 -35.59 -1.19
CA LEU A 23 4.65 -34.36 -1.97
C LEU A 23 5.29 -34.50 -3.35
N TYR A 24 6.46 -35.13 -3.45
CA TYR A 24 7.20 -35.28 -4.72
C TYR A 24 6.93 -36.60 -5.45
N MET A 25 6.44 -37.61 -4.73
CA MET A 25 6.06 -38.90 -5.33
C MET A 25 4.65 -38.92 -5.90
N THR A 26 3.71 -38.22 -5.25
CA THR A 26 2.29 -38.30 -5.59
C THR A 26 1.83 -37.10 -6.41
N PHE A 27 2.27 -35.89 -6.06
CA PHE A 27 1.79 -34.69 -6.73
C PHE A 27 2.64 -34.34 -7.95
N PRO A 28 2.00 -34.04 -9.10
CA PRO A 28 2.70 -33.49 -10.25
C PRO A 28 3.20 -32.08 -9.95
N VAL A 29 4.10 -31.55 -10.77
CA VAL A 29 4.78 -30.28 -10.50
C VAL A 29 3.80 -29.10 -10.39
N GLU A 30 2.76 -29.09 -11.21
CA GLU A 30 1.73 -28.05 -11.24
C GLU A 30 1.02 -27.94 -9.90
N MET A 31 0.67 -29.08 -9.30
CA MET A 31 0.05 -29.12 -7.98
C MET A 31 1.01 -28.66 -6.88
N ARG A 32 2.30 -29.01 -6.97
CA ARG A 32 3.30 -28.52 -6.02
C ARG A 32 3.47 -27.01 -6.12
N LEU A 33 3.57 -26.46 -7.33
CA LEU A 33 3.66 -25.01 -7.55
C LEU A 33 2.42 -24.28 -7.03
N ALA A 34 1.22 -24.83 -7.23
CA ALA A 34 -0.01 -24.27 -6.66
C ALA A 34 0.02 -24.26 -5.12
N ILE A 35 0.45 -25.37 -4.49
CA ILE A 35 0.63 -25.44 -3.03
C ILE A 35 1.66 -24.40 -2.58
N TYR A 36 2.80 -24.30 -3.25
CA TYR A 36 3.86 -23.36 -2.91
C TYR A 36 3.41 -21.90 -3.04
N ALA A 37 2.67 -21.57 -4.10
CA ALA A 37 2.11 -20.24 -4.29
C ALA A 37 1.16 -19.86 -3.14
N LEU A 38 0.30 -20.78 -2.71
CA LEU A 38 -0.60 -20.56 -1.56
C LEU A 38 0.18 -20.38 -0.24
N VAL A 39 1.22 -21.17 0.00
CA VAL A 39 2.04 -21.07 1.22
C VAL A 39 2.85 -19.77 1.26
N LEU A 40 3.35 -19.32 0.10
CA LEU A 40 4.16 -18.10 -0.02
C LEU A 40 3.32 -16.83 -0.17
N ALA A 41 2.00 -16.95 -0.37
CA ALA A 41 1.09 -15.82 -0.38
C ALA A 41 1.17 -15.06 0.97
N PRO A 42 1.06 -13.73 0.94
CA PRO A 42 1.07 -12.94 2.14
C PRO A 42 -0.25 -13.05 2.88
N PHE A 43 -0.18 -12.96 4.19
CA PHE A 43 -1.34 -12.98 5.07
C PHE A 43 -1.18 -11.97 6.21
N PRO A 44 -2.29 -11.52 6.83
CA PRO A 44 -2.23 -10.65 8.01
C PRO A 44 -1.65 -11.41 9.21
N ASP A 45 -0.65 -10.82 9.88
CA ASP A 45 -0.10 -11.35 11.13
C ASP A 45 -1.05 -11.06 12.30
N LEU A 46 -1.95 -12.00 12.57
CA LEU A 46 -2.96 -11.88 13.61
C LEU A 46 -2.40 -12.00 15.04
N LYS A 47 -1.09 -12.18 15.22
CA LYS A 47 -0.46 -12.12 16.56
C LYS A 47 -0.40 -10.69 17.08
N GLU A 48 -0.23 -9.73 16.18
CA GLU A 48 -0.09 -8.30 16.49
C GLU A 48 -1.08 -7.49 15.63
N PRO A 49 -2.39 -7.71 15.76
CA PRO A 49 -3.38 -7.01 14.96
C PRO A 49 -3.38 -5.52 15.29
N TYR A 50 -3.74 -4.70 14.30
CA TYR A 50 -3.92 -3.28 14.55
C TYR A 50 -5.14 -3.07 15.43
N SER A 51 -5.02 -2.15 16.40
CA SER A 51 -6.16 -1.71 17.19
C SER A 51 -7.24 -1.14 16.27
N PHE A 52 -8.50 -1.51 16.51
CA PHE A 52 -9.66 -0.99 15.79
C PHE A 52 -9.73 0.55 15.82
N GLU A 53 -9.34 1.16 16.93
CA GLU A 53 -9.31 2.63 17.14
C GLU A 53 -8.04 3.29 16.57
N SER A 54 -7.18 2.55 15.88
CA SER A 54 -6.00 3.12 15.23
C SER A 54 -6.38 3.83 13.94
N TYR A 55 -5.70 4.94 13.63
CA TYR A 55 -5.94 5.71 12.41
C TYR A 55 -5.76 4.92 11.10
N TYR A 56 -5.05 3.79 11.15
CA TYR A 56 -4.67 2.96 10.00
C TYR A 56 -5.38 1.62 9.97
N TYR A 57 -6.29 1.35 10.90
CA TYR A 57 -7.20 0.23 10.79
C TYR A 57 -8.21 0.49 9.67
N ARG A 58 -8.27 -0.42 8.69
CA ARG A 58 -9.33 -0.45 7.67
C ARG A 58 -9.43 -1.84 7.04
N PRO A 59 -10.53 -2.17 6.36
CA PRO A 59 -10.62 -3.39 5.56
C PRO A 59 -9.43 -3.53 4.59
N GLY A 60 -8.83 -4.72 4.56
CA GLY A 60 -7.59 -4.99 3.83
C GLY A 60 -6.29 -4.64 4.58
N TYR A 61 -6.36 -3.83 5.64
CA TYR A 61 -5.23 -3.40 6.47
C TYR A 61 -5.58 -3.46 7.96
N THR A 62 -5.79 -4.68 8.47
CA THR A 62 -6.17 -4.95 9.86
C THR A 62 -5.02 -5.44 10.73
N ALA A 63 -3.89 -5.82 10.12
CA ALA A 63 -2.67 -6.26 10.78
C ALA A 63 -1.45 -6.07 9.85
N PRO A 64 -0.21 -6.20 10.36
CA PRO A 64 0.99 -6.26 9.51
C PRO A 64 0.88 -7.39 8.50
N LYS A 65 1.36 -7.17 7.27
CA LYS A 65 1.40 -8.19 6.22
C LYS A 65 2.69 -8.99 6.34
N THR A 66 2.58 -10.32 6.40
CA THR A 66 3.72 -11.23 6.53
C THR A 66 3.63 -12.40 5.55
N ASN A 67 4.71 -13.19 5.45
CA ASN A 67 4.83 -14.35 4.58
C ASN A 67 5.50 -15.50 5.35
N ASP A 68 5.11 -16.75 5.07
CA ASP A 68 5.82 -17.92 5.61
C ASP A 68 6.88 -18.42 4.63
N LEU A 69 8.13 -18.04 4.87
CA LEU A 69 9.26 -18.40 4.01
C LEU A 69 9.93 -19.72 4.40
N ARG A 70 9.45 -20.42 5.44
CA ARG A 70 10.09 -21.65 5.92
C ARG A 70 10.14 -22.74 4.85
N LEU A 71 9.16 -22.77 3.95
CA LEU A 71 9.14 -23.66 2.79
C LEU A 71 10.43 -23.60 1.97
N LEU A 72 10.96 -22.38 1.74
CA LEU A 72 12.18 -22.16 0.96
C LEU A 72 13.42 -22.76 1.64
N GLY A 73 13.36 -22.95 2.97
CA GLY A 73 14.43 -23.56 3.76
C GLY A 73 14.33 -25.08 3.95
N VAL A 74 13.30 -25.75 3.41
CA VAL A 74 13.08 -27.19 3.66
C VAL A 74 14.08 -28.07 2.92
N CYS A 75 14.25 -27.87 1.61
CA CYS A 75 15.23 -28.60 0.79
C CYS A 75 15.53 -27.85 -0.52
N LYS A 76 16.65 -28.21 -1.19
CA LYS A 76 17.05 -27.61 -2.47
C LYS A 76 15.96 -27.73 -3.55
N ARG A 77 15.22 -28.84 -3.59
CA ARG A 77 14.16 -29.05 -4.58
C ARG A 77 12.99 -28.07 -4.38
N ALA A 78 12.54 -27.89 -3.14
CA ALA A 78 11.50 -26.91 -2.80
C ALA A 78 11.98 -25.49 -3.11
N TYR A 79 13.23 -25.17 -2.75
CA TYR A 79 13.82 -23.86 -3.05
C TYR A 79 13.84 -23.56 -4.55
N ILE A 80 14.32 -24.49 -5.38
CA ILE A 80 14.37 -24.30 -6.84
C ILE A 80 12.97 -24.16 -7.43
N GLU A 81 12.03 -25.00 -7.03
CA GLU A 81 10.66 -24.95 -7.55
C GLU A 81 9.89 -23.69 -7.08
N ALA A 82 10.20 -23.13 -5.90
CA ALA A 82 9.35 -22.12 -5.26
C ALA A 82 9.94 -20.71 -5.13
N LYS A 83 11.27 -20.52 -5.18
CA LYS A 83 11.92 -19.23 -4.86
C LYS A 83 11.39 -18.05 -5.67
N ASP A 84 11.00 -18.27 -6.92
CA ASP A 84 10.53 -17.21 -7.82
C ASP A 84 9.02 -16.97 -7.68
N LEU A 85 8.27 -17.94 -7.13
CA LEU A 85 6.82 -17.82 -6.88
C LEU A 85 6.49 -16.75 -5.84
N ILE A 86 7.44 -16.39 -4.97
CA ILE A 86 7.26 -15.29 -4.02
C ILE A 86 6.96 -13.97 -4.74
N TRP A 87 7.42 -13.81 -5.98
CA TRP A 87 7.20 -12.62 -6.80
C TRP A 87 6.18 -12.85 -7.91
N ASP A 88 5.46 -13.97 -7.89
CA ASP A 88 4.40 -14.21 -8.85
C ASP A 88 3.33 -13.10 -8.74
N PRO A 89 2.87 -12.52 -9.86
CA PRO A 89 1.87 -11.44 -9.83
C PRO A 89 0.56 -11.80 -9.11
N THR A 90 0.21 -13.09 -9.05
CA THR A 90 -1.00 -13.59 -8.37
C THR A 90 -0.78 -13.88 -6.88
N SER A 91 0.48 -13.94 -6.44
CA SER A 91 0.80 -14.18 -5.02
C SER A 91 0.37 -13.04 -4.11
N GLY A 92 0.18 -11.81 -4.62
CA GLY A 92 -0.11 -10.63 -3.81
C GLY A 92 1.12 -10.01 -3.12
N ASN A 93 2.32 -10.54 -3.32
CA ASN A 93 3.59 -9.99 -2.81
C ASN A 93 4.16 -8.86 -3.69
N THR A 94 3.59 -8.67 -4.87
CA THR A 94 3.92 -7.62 -5.84
C THR A 94 3.16 -6.31 -5.57
N GLU A 95 2.42 -6.25 -4.45
CA GLU A 95 1.73 -5.04 -3.98
C GLU A 95 2.42 -4.49 -2.72
N GLU A 96 2.70 -3.19 -2.70
CA GLU A 96 3.29 -2.50 -1.55
C GLU A 96 2.47 -1.28 -1.14
N ALA A 97 2.35 -1.07 0.17
CA ALA A 97 1.57 0.04 0.74
C ALA A 97 2.49 1.11 1.34
N PHE A 98 2.10 2.37 1.20
CA PHE A 98 2.83 3.50 1.76
C PHE A 98 1.95 4.45 2.57
N TRP A 99 2.50 5.01 3.65
CA TRP A 99 1.74 5.83 4.60
C TRP A 99 2.37 7.20 4.81
N TRP A 100 1.79 8.22 4.17
CA TRP A 100 2.30 9.58 4.10
C TRP A 100 1.56 10.52 5.05
N GLY A 101 2.32 11.27 5.85
CA GLY A 101 1.79 12.22 6.82
C GLY A 101 2.33 12.03 8.22
N ASP A 102 1.53 12.35 9.23
CA ASP A 102 1.91 12.25 10.63
C ASP A 102 2.18 10.79 10.97
N HIS A 103 3.30 10.55 11.65
CA HIS A 103 3.72 9.22 12.07
C HIS A 103 2.66 8.44 12.88
N ARG A 104 1.71 9.10 13.55
CA ARG A 104 0.61 8.42 14.26
C ARG A 104 -0.43 7.83 13.31
N ARG A 105 -0.45 8.25 12.05
CA ARG A 105 -1.41 7.82 11.00
C ARG A 105 -0.94 6.62 10.19
N ARG A 106 0.20 6.03 10.56
CA ARG A 106 0.78 4.84 9.93
C ARG A 106 1.04 3.73 10.96
N PRO A 107 1.09 2.45 10.56
CA PRO A 107 1.42 1.35 11.45
C PRO A 107 2.84 1.45 12.04
N LEU A 108 3.07 0.85 13.21
CA LEU A 108 4.32 1.02 13.98
C LEU A 108 5.57 0.57 13.21
N ASP A 109 5.48 -0.50 12.44
CA ASP A 109 6.52 -1.04 11.57
C ASP A 109 6.90 -0.10 10.40
N TYR A 110 6.08 0.91 10.12
CA TYR A 110 6.34 1.99 9.17
C TYR A 110 6.83 3.29 9.84
N ARG A 111 6.97 3.31 11.17
CA ARG A 111 7.42 4.49 11.97
C ARG A 111 8.88 4.43 12.34
N GLN A 112 9.73 3.81 11.52
CA GLN A 112 11.12 3.59 11.88
C GLN A 112 11.76 4.84 12.48
N ARG A 113 12.34 4.67 13.67
CA ARG A 113 13.10 5.70 14.36
C ARG A 113 14.36 5.97 13.53
N LEU A 114 14.32 7.01 12.71
CA LEU A 114 15.56 7.65 12.29
C LEU A 114 16.20 8.18 13.57
N SER A 115 17.39 7.68 13.91
CA SER A 115 18.18 8.23 15.00
C SER A 115 18.62 9.65 14.63
N GLY A 116 18.50 10.60 15.57
CA GLY A 116 18.92 11.99 15.38
C GLY A 116 17.79 12.99 15.12
N ALA A 117 18.13 14.27 15.19
CA ALA A 117 17.24 15.43 15.01
C ALA A 117 16.84 15.66 13.54
N LEU A 118 16.50 14.58 12.83
CA LEU A 118 16.10 14.62 11.44
C LEU A 118 14.66 15.14 11.31
N ARG A 119 14.44 16.01 10.30
CA ARG A 119 13.24 16.85 10.19
C ARG A 119 11.97 16.02 10.01
N ARG A 120 10.79 16.61 10.32
CA ARG A 120 9.47 16.00 10.04
C ARG A 120 9.34 15.46 8.61
N GLU A 121 9.99 16.11 7.64
CA GLU A 121 9.97 15.77 6.21
C GLU A 121 10.70 14.45 5.90
N GLU A 122 11.69 14.04 6.71
CA GLU A 122 12.49 12.83 6.47
C GLU A 122 11.76 11.53 6.85
N ARG A 123 10.61 11.64 7.52
CA ARG A 123 9.75 10.50 7.85
C ARG A 123 8.90 10.04 6.68
N ASN A 124 8.67 10.89 5.69
CA ASN A 124 7.88 10.55 4.51
C ASN A 124 8.83 10.20 3.36
N HIS A 125 9.12 8.90 3.24
CA HIS A 125 10.05 8.37 2.25
C HIS A 125 9.61 6.97 1.79
N PRO A 126 9.92 6.55 0.55
CA PRO A 126 9.74 5.18 0.09
C PRO A 126 10.37 4.06 0.96
N LEU A 127 11.20 4.38 1.95
CA LEU A 127 11.99 3.42 2.74
C LEU A 127 11.51 3.37 4.21
N GLN A 128 10.21 3.51 4.41
CA GLN A 128 9.60 3.67 5.74
C GLN A 128 9.45 2.35 6.52
N SER A 129 9.40 1.20 5.84
CA SER A 129 9.26 -0.14 6.48
C SER A 129 10.56 -0.92 6.41
N LEU A 130 10.76 -1.89 7.31
CA LEU A 130 11.96 -2.74 7.28
C LEU A 130 12.07 -3.51 5.96
N ARG A 131 10.90 -3.93 5.43
CA ARG A 131 10.76 -4.58 4.13
C ARG A 131 11.29 -3.69 3.00
N THR A 132 10.75 -2.48 2.85
CA THR A 132 11.15 -1.54 1.78
C THR A 132 12.60 -1.07 1.91
N LYS A 133 13.16 -0.99 3.13
CA LYS A 133 14.60 -0.73 3.33
C LYS A 133 15.51 -1.85 2.83
N ALA A 134 15.03 -3.09 2.88
CA ALA A 134 15.79 -4.26 2.44
C ALA A 134 15.65 -4.52 0.92
N PHE A 135 14.76 -3.80 0.23
CA PHE A 135 14.57 -3.98 -1.20
C PHE A 135 15.78 -3.49 -1.99
N ARG A 136 16.21 -4.35 -2.92
CA ARG A 136 17.17 -4.04 -3.98
C ARG A 136 16.39 -3.68 -5.24
N ASP A 137 17.06 -3.16 -6.26
CA ASP A 137 16.40 -2.79 -7.53
C ASP A 137 15.61 -3.94 -8.16
N GLU A 138 16.13 -5.17 -8.06
CA GLU A 138 15.44 -6.36 -8.53
C GLU A 138 14.12 -6.59 -7.77
N HIS A 139 14.04 -6.31 -6.48
CA HIS A 139 12.82 -6.45 -5.67
C HIS A 139 11.83 -5.33 -6.00
N TRP A 140 12.31 -4.09 -6.08
CA TRP A 140 11.51 -2.94 -6.48
C TRP A 140 10.85 -3.13 -7.85
N SER A 141 11.57 -3.71 -8.81
CA SER A 141 11.07 -4.00 -10.15
C SER A 141 9.94 -5.03 -10.20
N LYS A 142 9.72 -5.80 -9.13
CA LYS A 142 8.62 -6.79 -9.05
C LYS A 142 7.32 -6.18 -8.55
N ILE A 143 7.36 -4.98 -7.97
CA ILE A 143 6.17 -4.32 -7.46
C ILE A 143 5.34 -3.79 -8.63
N ASN A 144 4.14 -4.35 -8.82
CA ASN A 144 3.24 -4.01 -9.92
C ASN A 144 2.12 -3.05 -9.51
N LYS A 145 1.84 -2.96 -8.21
CA LYS A 145 0.80 -2.10 -7.63
C LYS A 145 1.31 -1.42 -6.37
N VAL A 146 1.05 -0.13 -6.28
CA VAL A 146 1.38 0.69 -5.11
C VAL A 146 0.10 1.30 -4.56
N GLU A 147 -0.16 1.14 -3.27
CA GLU A 147 -1.23 1.86 -2.56
C GLU A 147 -0.62 2.88 -1.61
N ILE A 148 -1.07 4.12 -1.67
CA ILE A 148 -0.53 5.22 -0.88
C ILE A 148 -1.67 5.81 -0.05
N PHE A 149 -1.62 5.61 1.26
CA PHE A 149 -2.43 6.33 2.23
C PHE A 149 -1.77 7.65 2.52
N SER A 150 -2.47 8.76 2.32
CA SER A 150 -1.85 10.06 2.56
C SER A 150 -2.80 11.03 3.22
N GLN A 151 -2.30 11.71 4.26
CA GLN A 151 -2.86 12.99 4.66
C GLN A 151 -2.74 13.99 3.50
N MET A 152 -3.78 14.79 3.27
CA MET A 152 -3.81 15.70 2.13
C MET A 152 -2.64 16.69 2.09
N TYR A 153 -2.19 17.17 3.26
CA TYR A 153 -1.02 18.06 3.33
C TYR A 153 0.26 17.39 2.86
N ALA A 154 0.41 16.08 3.09
CA ALA A 154 1.60 15.33 2.73
C ALA A 154 1.70 15.14 1.21
N CYS A 155 0.56 15.09 0.50
CA CYS A 155 0.50 15.02 -0.96
C CYS A 155 1.16 16.22 -1.66
N GLN A 156 1.26 17.36 -0.97
CA GLN A 156 1.80 18.60 -1.55
C GLN A 156 3.31 18.73 -1.34
N SER A 157 3.91 17.87 -0.51
CA SER A 157 5.32 17.91 -0.17
C SER A 157 6.22 17.53 -1.36
N GLU A 158 7.42 18.09 -1.40
CA GLU A 158 8.41 17.75 -2.42
C GLU A 158 8.83 16.27 -2.34
N ALA A 159 8.86 15.72 -1.13
CA ALA A 159 9.17 14.32 -0.93
C ALA A 159 8.16 13.40 -1.63
N PHE A 160 6.87 13.78 -1.65
CA PHE A 160 5.82 13.00 -2.29
C PHE A 160 5.89 13.11 -3.80
N LYS A 161 6.13 14.32 -4.32
CA LYS A 161 6.30 14.56 -5.76
C LYS A 161 7.48 13.78 -6.34
N SER A 162 8.58 13.70 -5.59
CA SER A 162 9.79 12.96 -5.95
C SER A 162 9.77 11.48 -5.54
N PHE A 163 8.61 10.91 -5.18
CA PHE A 163 8.52 9.53 -4.67
C PHE A 163 9.12 8.50 -5.63
N PHE A 164 8.69 8.54 -6.90
CA PHE A 164 9.18 7.60 -7.92
C PHE A 164 10.58 7.96 -8.45
N ASP A 165 10.98 9.24 -8.40
CA ASP A 165 12.36 9.66 -8.71
C ASP A 165 13.38 9.05 -7.74
N LYS A 166 13.00 8.92 -6.46
CA LYS A 166 13.85 8.36 -5.40
C LYS A 166 14.02 6.85 -5.48
N VAL A 167 13.14 6.15 -6.20
CA VAL A 167 13.20 4.70 -6.40
C VAL A 167 12.94 4.38 -7.88
N PRO A 168 13.89 4.64 -8.79
CA PRO A 168 13.67 4.51 -10.22
C PRO A 168 13.28 3.10 -10.68
N SER A 169 13.70 2.07 -9.94
CA SER A 169 13.37 0.67 -10.19
C SER A 169 11.92 0.31 -9.84
N LEU A 170 11.21 1.15 -9.07
CA LEU A 170 9.79 0.97 -8.77
C LEU A 170 8.94 1.49 -9.94
N GLN A 171 8.49 0.57 -10.78
CA GLN A 171 7.69 0.84 -11.98
C GLN A 171 6.34 0.09 -11.94
N PRO A 172 5.42 0.45 -11.01
CA PRO A 172 4.10 -0.17 -10.93
C PRO A 172 3.22 0.22 -12.12
N LYS A 173 2.32 -0.70 -12.50
CA LYS A 173 1.27 -0.45 -13.50
C LYS A 173 0.05 0.24 -12.89
N VAL A 174 -0.19 0.01 -11.60
CA VAL A 174 -1.31 0.57 -10.85
C VAL A 174 -0.79 1.37 -9.66
N VAL A 175 -1.20 2.63 -9.56
CA VAL A 175 -0.94 3.47 -8.38
C VAL A 175 -2.28 3.89 -7.79
N GLN A 176 -2.50 3.62 -6.51
CA GLN A 176 -3.67 4.04 -5.78
C GLN A 176 -3.29 5.08 -4.73
N LEU A 177 -4.00 6.20 -4.70
CA LEU A 177 -3.92 7.21 -3.65
C LEU A 177 -5.23 7.18 -2.85
N THR A 178 -5.13 6.93 -1.55
CA THR A 178 -6.26 6.85 -0.63
C THR A 178 -6.20 8.03 0.35
N ILE A 179 -7.24 8.86 0.34
CA ILE A 179 -7.50 9.88 1.37
C ILE A 179 -8.58 9.33 2.30
N ARG A 180 -8.14 8.83 3.47
CA ARG A 180 -9.04 8.31 4.52
C ARG A 180 -9.87 9.43 5.12
N TYR A 181 -10.96 9.08 5.80
CA TYR A 181 -11.79 10.04 6.54
C TYR A 181 -10.96 10.98 7.44
N THR A 182 -9.98 10.43 8.14
CA THR A 182 -9.14 11.20 9.07
C THR A 182 -7.95 11.91 8.39
N ASP A 183 -7.81 11.80 7.08
CA ASP A 183 -6.70 12.35 6.31
C ASP A 183 -7.07 13.64 5.55
N TRP A 184 -8.35 14.03 5.60
CA TRP A 184 -8.84 15.31 5.11
C TRP A 184 -8.33 16.47 5.96
N TRP A 185 -8.26 17.65 5.35
CA TRP A 185 -7.97 18.89 6.08
C TRP A 185 -9.01 19.15 7.18
N TRP A 186 -8.52 19.41 8.40
CA TRP A 186 -9.34 19.84 9.55
C TRP A 186 -10.54 18.92 9.83
N TRP A 187 -10.38 17.61 9.59
CA TRP A 187 -11.44 16.63 9.86
C TRP A 187 -11.81 16.61 11.36
N GLU A 188 -10.83 16.86 12.25
CA GLU A 188 -11.04 16.96 13.70
C GLU A 188 -12.06 18.05 14.08
N GLU A 189 -12.10 19.14 13.31
CA GLU A 189 -12.97 20.30 13.52
C GLU A 189 -14.29 20.18 12.75
N ASN A 190 -14.60 18.99 12.24
CA ASN A 190 -15.76 18.75 11.40
C ASN A 190 -15.85 19.65 10.15
N GLN A 191 -14.74 20.20 9.63
CA GLN A 191 -14.79 21.10 8.47
C GLN A 191 -15.33 20.41 7.21
N ALA A 192 -15.92 21.21 6.32
CA ALA A 192 -16.47 20.72 5.06
C ALA A 192 -15.37 20.07 4.20
N LEU A 193 -15.71 18.96 3.51
CA LEU A 193 -14.77 18.28 2.64
C LEU A 193 -14.38 19.20 1.48
N LYS A 194 -13.07 19.41 1.33
CA LYS A 194 -12.50 20.18 0.22
C LYS A 194 -11.25 19.49 -0.28
N LEU A 195 -11.32 18.91 -1.46
CA LEU A 195 -10.20 18.22 -2.08
C LEU A 195 -9.25 19.24 -2.73
N THR A 196 -7.98 19.25 -2.34
CA THR A 196 -6.97 20.25 -2.73
C THR A 196 -5.69 19.62 -3.30
N ILE A 197 -5.79 18.36 -3.73
CA ILE A 197 -4.67 17.57 -4.28
C ILE A 197 -4.74 17.43 -5.79
N ALA A 198 -5.51 18.29 -6.46
CA ALA A 198 -5.56 18.30 -7.91
C ALA A 198 -4.13 18.46 -8.47
N PRO A 199 -3.70 17.65 -9.45
CA PRO A 199 -2.33 17.67 -9.96
C PRO A 199 -1.96 19.03 -10.58
N GLY A 200 -2.93 19.86 -10.97
CA GLY A 200 -2.66 21.17 -11.57
C GLY A 200 -2.14 21.05 -13.01
N LYS A 201 -2.30 22.12 -13.81
CA LYS A 201 -1.98 22.06 -15.25
C LYS A 201 -0.49 21.87 -15.55
N ASN A 202 0.40 22.32 -14.66
CA ASN A 202 1.86 22.36 -14.86
C ASN A 202 2.66 21.59 -13.80
N SER A 203 2.06 20.65 -13.06
CA SER A 203 2.84 19.88 -12.09
C SER A 203 3.88 19.01 -12.79
N PRO A 204 5.12 18.94 -12.26
CA PRO A 204 6.08 17.94 -12.70
C PRO A 204 5.51 16.53 -12.48
N GLY A 205 6.05 15.56 -13.23
CA GLY A 205 5.61 14.17 -13.27
C GLY A 205 5.39 13.58 -11.87
N PHE A 206 4.23 12.97 -11.68
CA PHE A 206 3.77 12.42 -10.40
C PHE A 206 3.75 10.89 -10.40
N LEU A 207 3.57 10.29 -11.58
CA LEU A 207 3.43 8.85 -11.79
C LEU A 207 4.59 8.30 -12.63
N PRO A 208 5.03 7.06 -12.37
CA PRO A 208 6.10 6.42 -13.14
C PRO A 208 5.62 6.12 -14.58
N ASN A 209 6.57 5.93 -15.49
CA ASN A 209 6.28 5.69 -16.91
C ASN A 209 5.50 4.39 -17.15
N SER A 210 5.58 3.44 -16.24
CA SER A 210 4.81 2.20 -16.29
C SER A 210 3.34 2.36 -15.88
N CYS A 211 2.96 3.47 -15.24
CA CYS A 211 1.63 3.62 -14.65
C CYS A 211 0.56 3.77 -15.73
N GLU A 212 -0.29 2.76 -15.86
CA GLU A 212 -1.40 2.69 -16.82
C GLU A 212 -2.73 3.04 -16.15
N THR A 213 -2.85 2.80 -14.84
CA THR A 213 -4.04 3.06 -14.05
C THR A 213 -3.69 3.80 -12.77
N PHE A 214 -4.34 4.94 -12.53
CA PHE A 214 -4.31 5.63 -11.26
C PHE A 214 -5.69 5.57 -10.61
N LEU A 215 -5.75 5.17 -9.34
CA LEU A 215 -6.96 5.09 -8.55
C LEU A 215 -6.94 6.17 -7.48
N LEU A 216 -7.97 7.02 -7.45
CA LEU A 216 -8.17 7.96 -6.36
C LEU A 216 -9.31 7.46 -5.47
N GLU A 217 -8.95 6.96 -4.29
CA GLU A 217 -9.90 6.52 -3.27
C GLU A 217 -10.12 7.64 -2.25
N LEU A 218 -11.38 7.98 -2.05
CA LEU A 218 -11.82 9.04 -1.14
C LEU A 218 -12.81 8.45 -0.14
N GLU A 219 -12.51 8.58 1.14
CA GLU A 219 -13.32 8.03 2.23
C GLU A 219 -13.79 9.14 3.17
N THR A 220 -15.03 9.04 3.65
CA THR A 220 -15.56 9.89 4.72
C THR A 220 -16.59 9.12 5.56
N ILE A 221 -17.09 9.72 6.64
CA ILE A 221 -18.24 9.22 7.40
C ILE A 221 -19.58 9.50 6.73
N GLU A 222 -20.60 8.69 7.04
CA GLU A 222 -21.96 8.75 6.50
C GLU A 222 -22.58 10.17 6.54
N SER A 223 -22.37 10.92 7.62
CA SER A 223 -22.90 12.28 7.77
C SER A 223 -22.36 13.28 6.74
N LYS A 224 -21.25 12.96 6.06
CA LYS A 224 -20.62 13.76 5.00
C LYS A 224 -20.70 13.12 3.62
N LYS A 225 -21.48 12.05 3.42
CA LYS A 225 -21.58 11.34 2.14
C LYS A 225 -21.95 12.25 0.96
N ASP A 226 -22.82 13.23 1.18
CA ASP A 226 -23.25 14.14 0.12
C ASP A 226 -22.18 15.18 -0.22
N GLN A 227 -21.35 15.58 0.76
CA GLN A 227 -20.15 16.38 0.49
C GLN A 227 -19.13 15.58 -0.33
N LEU A 228 -18.96 14.28 -0.03
CA LEU A 228 -18.09 13.40 -0.83
C LEU A 228 -18.60 13.30 -2.27
N LYS A 229 -19.92 13.13 -2.48
CA LYS A 229 -20.52 13.15 -3.83
C LYS A 229 -20.25 14.47 -4.56
N GLN A 230 -20.31 15.61 -3.86
CA GLN A 230 -19.98 16.91 -4.44
C GLN A 230 -18.50 16.99 -4.86
N GLN A 231 -17.56 16.45 -4.08
CA GLN A 231 -16.15 16.38 -4.47
C GLN A 231 -15.93 15.49 -5.71
N VAL A 232 -16.59 14.32 -5.76
CA VAL A 232 -16.56 13.44 -6.95
C VAL A 232 -17.10 14.18 -8.17
N LYS A 233 -18.26 14.85 -8.05
CA LYS A 233 -18.84 15.64 -9.13
C LYS A 233 -17.90 16.76 -9.61
N LEU A 234 -17.22 17.44 -8.70
CA LEU A 234 -16.23 18.46 -9.05
C LEU A 234 -15.09 17.86 -9.90
N ILE A 235 -14.62 16.65 -9.57
CA ILE A 235 -13.60 15.97 -10.36
C ILE A 235 -14.12 15.65 -11.76
N THR A 236 -15.31 15.02 -11.84
CA THR A 236 -15.89 14.58 -13.12
C THR A 236 -16.35 15.72 -14.01
N ASP A 237 -16.72 16.88 -13.44
CA ASP A 237 -17.09 18.07 -14.21
C ASP A 237 -15.86 18.85 -14.70
N ASN A 238 -14.70 18.69 -14.05
CA ASN A 238 -13.48 19.45 -14.33
C ASN A 238 -12.33 18.55 -14.82
N LYS A 239 -12.62 17.62 -15.73
CA LYS A 239 -11.68 16.58 -16.21
C LYS A 239 -10.35 17.13 -16.71
N ASP A 240 -10.33 18.33 -17.29
CA ASP A 240 -9.11 18.97 -17.77
C ASP A 240 -8.12 19.35 -16.67
N VAL A 241 -8.61 19.58 -15.44
CA VAL A 241 -7.78 19.85 -14.27
C VAL A 241 -7.28 18.56 -13.65
N TRP A 242 -8.09 17.50 -13.71
CA TRP A 242 -7.83 16.20 -13.08
C TRP A 242 -7.13 15.21 -14.03
N LYS A 243 -6.05 15.69 -14.65
CA LYS A 243 -5.15 14.88 -15.49
C LYS A 243 -3.83 14.66 -14.76
N TRP A 244 -3.58 13.43 -14.31
CA TRP A 244 -2.41 13.08 -13.51
C TRP A 244 -1.17 12.94 -14.40
N PRO A 245 -0.11 13.74 -14.17
CA PRO A 245 1.07 13.71 -15.02
C PRO A 245 1.94 12.49 -14.74
N ARG A 246 2.41 11.85 -15.80
CA ARG A 246 3.49 10.86 -15.77
C ARG A 246 4.84 11.52 -16.02
N MET A 247 5.91 10.85 -15.59
CA MET A 247 7.28 11.32 -15.76
C MET A 247 7.71 11.45 -17.24
N ASP A 248 7.07 10.72 -18.16
CA ASP A 248 7.27 10.82 -19.62
C ASP A 248 6.44 11.91 -20.30
N GLY A 249 5.72 12.74 -19.53
CA GLY A 249 4.88 13.81 -20.04
C GLY A 249 3.48 13.38 -20.49
N ARG A 250 3.19 12.08 -20.53
CA ARG A 250 1.80 11.59 -20.73
C ARG A 250 0.95 11.88 -19.50
N ARG A 251 -0.37 11.71 -19.64
CA ARG A 251 -1.32 11.97 -18.56
C ARG A 251 -2.37 10.88 -18.46
N LEU A 252 -2.77 10.58 -17.23
CA LEU A 252 -3.95 9.75 -16.97
C LEU A 252 -5.14 10.67 -16.71
N ALA A 253 -6.21 10.51 -17.46
CA ALA A 253 -7.46 11.25 -17.29
C ALA A 253 -8.54 10.35 -16.72
N PHE A 254 -9.59 10.96 -16.18
CA PHE A 254 -10.74 10.25 -15.65
C PHE A 254 -11.35 9.37 -16.73
N ASP A 255 -11.58 8.10 -16.41
CA ASP A 255 -12.17 7.12 -17.31
C ASP A 255 -13.70 7.08 -17.10
N ASP A 256 -14.44 7.66 -18.05
CA ASP A 256 -15.91 7.72 -18.01
C ASP A 256 -16.59 6.36 -18.23
N GLU A 257 -15.89 5.39 -18.83
CA GLU A 257 -16.44 4.05 -19.06
C GLU A 257 -16.42 3.22 -17.79
N VAL A 258 -15.50 3.54 -16.87
CA VAL A 258 -15.40 2.87 -15.57
C VAL A 258 -16.25 3.61 -14.55
N MET A 259 -17.35 2.96 -14.16
CA MET A 259 -18.22 3.44 -13.08
C MET A 259 -17.40 3.75 -11.82
N VAL A 260 -17.68 4.90 -11.20
CA VAL A 260 -17.15 5.24 -9.88
C VAL A 260 -17.58 4.15 -8.91
N LYS A 261 -16.61 3.40 -8.38
CA LYS A 261 -16.90 2.34 -7.42
C LYS A 261 -17.24 2.97 -6.08
N ASP A 262 -18.20 2.38 -5.40
CA ASP A 262 -18.52 2.73 -4.03
C ASP A 262 -18.67 1.50 -3.15
N TRP A 263 -18.36 1.70 -1.88
CA TRP A 263 -18.57 0.71 -0.85
C TRP A 263 -18.64 1.39 0.50
N GLU A 264 -19.15 0.65 1.48
CA GLU A 264 -19.34 1.13 2.85
C GLU A 264 -18.72 0.13 3.82
N TRP A 265 -18.28 0.63 4.97
CA TRP A 265 -17.83 -0.23 6.06
C TRP A 265 -18.03 0.43 7.43
N MET A 266 -17.99 -0.38 8.48
CA MET A 266 -18.09 0.08 9.87
C MET A 266 -16.68 0.27 10.43
N GLY A 267 -16.32 1.52 10.70
CA GLY A 267 -15.04 1.89 11.29
C GLY A 267 -15.21 2.52 12.67
N PRO A 268 -14.11 2.86 13.35
CA PRO A 268 -14.17 3.34 14.72
C PRO A 268 -14.77 4.74 14.81
N THR A 269 -15.41 5.04 15.94
CA THR A 269 -15.78 6.41 16.36
C THR A 269 -14.69 7.10 17.18
N ARG A 270 -13.68 6.35 17.65
CA ARG A 270 -12.59 6.85 18.50
C ARG A 270 -11.24 6.62 17.83
N PHE A 271 -10.33 7.58 17.99
CA PHE A 271 -9.03 7.52 17.33
C PHE A 271 -7.85 7.84 18.23
N GLY A 272 -6.77 7.09 18.03
CA GLY A 272 -5.51 7.24 18.78
C GLY A 272 -5.04 5.93 19.40
N GLY A 273 -5.97 4.99 19.60
CA GLY A 273 -5.74 3.67 20.19
C GLY A 273 -5.66 3.70 21.72
N GLY A 274 -6.38 2.77 22.36
CA GLY A 274 -6.23 2.48 23.79
C GLY A 274 -6.63 3.67 24.68
N ALA A 275 -5.82 3.95 25.71
CA ALA A 275 -6.11 5.00 26.67
C ALA A 275 -6.13 6.43 26.07
N ASP A 276 -5.46 6.63 24.93
CA ASP A 276 -5.38 7.94 24.26
C ASP A 276 -6.44 8.13 23.17
N ALA A 277 -7.35 7.17 22.99
CA ALA A 277 -8.36 7.23 21.95
C ALA A 277 -9.40 8.33 22.22
N ARG A 278 -9.51 9.28 21.29
CA ARG A 278 -10.37 10.47 21.38
C ARG A 278 -11.62 10.30 20.54
N THR A 279 -12.74 10.77 21.09
CA THR A 279 -13.96 11.05 20.31
C THR A 279 -13.97 12.51 19.85
N PHE A 280 -14.82 12.82 18.89
CA PHE A 280 -15.00 14.16 18.34
C PHE A 280 -16.51 14.46 18.31
N ASP A 281 -16.89 15.73 18.48
CA ASP A 281 -18.29 16.13 18.70
C ASP A 281 -19.23 15.74 17.55
N HIS A 282 -18.70 15.58 16.34
CA HIS A 282 -19.45 15.17 15.15
C HIS A 282 -19.53 13.66 14.93
N HIS A 283 -18.96 12.86 15.83
CA HIS A 283 -19.10 11.41 15.79
C HIS A 283 -20.38 10.96 16.49
N PRO A 284 -21.05 9.91 16.01
CA PRO A 284 -22.18 9.32 16.70
C PRO A 284 -21.74 8.67 18.02
N SER A 285 -22.70 8.45 18.91
CA SER A 285 -22.50 7.58 20.08
C SER A 285 -22.24 6.13 19.66
N GLY A 286 -21.47 5.40 20.47
CA GLY A 286 -21.09 4.01 20.22
C GLY A 286 -19.64 3.87 19.75
N ASP A 287 -19.23 2.63 19.46
CA ASP A 287 -17.84 2.32 19.11
C ASP A 287 -17.58 2.33 17.60
N GLU A 288 -18.64 2.25 16.80
CA GLU A 288 -18.57 2.17 15.35
C GLU A 288 -19.42 3.24 14.65
N MET A 289 -18.96 3.69 13.49
CA MET A 289 -19.70 4.54 12.57
C MET A 289 -19.52 4.08 11.14
N LYS A 290 -20.50 4.38 10.29
CA LYS A 290 -20.46 4.03 8.88
C LYS A 290 -19.54 4.97 8.11
N TYR A 291 -18.66 4.39 7.31
CA TYR A 291 -17.77 5.04 6.36
C TYR A 291 -18.30 4.79 4.95
N CYS A 292 -18.19 5.81 4.10
CA CYS A 292 -18.52 5.78 2.69
C CYS A 292 -17.26 6.02 1.88
N VAL A 293 -17.02 5.18 0.89
CA VAL A 293 -15.84 5.25 0.02
C VAL A 293 -16.26 5.42 -1.43
N LYS A 294 -15.53 6.25 -2.16
CA LYS A 294 -15.67 6.44 -3.62
C LYS A 294 -14.30 6.24 -4.27
N ILE A 295 -14.21 5.45 -5.32
CA ILE A 295 -12.98 5.21 -6.08
C ILE A 295 -13.17 5.68 -7.51
N LEU A 296 -12.38 6.67 -7.91
CA LEU A 296 -12.32 7.16 -9.29
C LEU A 296 -11.15 6.50 -10.00
N THR A 297 -11.39 6.06 -11.24
CA THR A 297 -10.37 5.44 -12.08
C THR A 297 -9.88 6.44 -13.12
N PHE A 298 -8.57 6.56 -13.22
CA PHE A 298 -7.91 7.36 -14.24
C PHE A 298 -7.05 6.43 -15.10
N LYS A 299 -7.19 6.51 -16.41
CA LYS A 299 -6.41 5.72 -17.36
C LYS A 299 -5.61 6.60 -18.30
N LEU A 300 -4.57 6.01 -18.85
CA LEU A 300 -3.68 6.64 -19.79
C LEU A 300 -4.44 7.09 -21.05
N CYS A 301 -4.31 8.37 -21.40
CA CYS A 301 -4.84 8.95 -22.64
C CYS A 301 -3.91 8.67 -23.83
#